data_AF-A0A0F9QJ22-F1
#
_entry.id   AF-A0A0F9QJ22-F1
#
_cell.length_a   1.000
_cell.length_b   1.000
_cell.length_c   1.000
_cell.angle_alpha   90.00
_cell.angle_beta   90.00
_cell.angle_gamma   90.00
#
_symmetry.space_group_name_H-M   'P 1'
#
loop_
_entity.id
_entity.type
_entity.pdbx_description
1 polymer ?
#
loop_
_entity_poly.entity_id
_entity_poly.type
_entity_poly.pdbx_seq_one_letter_code
_entity_poly.pdbx_strand_id
1 'polypeptide(L)'
;EVEYIKLCGNHPRLTKKPRNKGKWNNFEYILGHFIKALAGDSYKVIVPKALLYTHTVFNSQLGLLHGDGSKAGGFAGIPFYGLKRRQDGIQALLSSLGNPRLDYLIMGHFHVDAFLQGADCDLIINPSLKGGDEYSIVNYSDSKEPRQTLLSFHPAHGLTDKSTISLGHIT
;
A
#
# COMPACT_ATOMS: atom_id res chain seq x y z
N GLU A 1 -5.03 -9.23 -18.74
CA GLU A 1 -4.59 -7.82 -18.73
C GLU A 1 -3.71 -7.60 -17.51
N VAL A 2 -2.67 -6.77 -17.61
CA VAL A 2 -1.77 -6.44 -16.49
C VAL A 2 -1.85 -4.94 -16.24
N GLU A 3 -2.18 -4.56 -15.01
CA GLU A 3 -2.17 -3.18 -14.56
C GLU A 3 -1.10 -2.95 -13.49
N TYR A 4 -0.35 -1.86 -13.63
CA TYR A 4 0.60 -1.38 -12.62
C TYR A 4 0.13 -0.05 -12.07
N ILE A 5 -0.14 0.00 -10.77
CA ILE A 5 -0.62 1.20 -10.08
C ILE A 5 0.51 1.76 -9.21
N LYS A 6 0.99 2.97 -9.53
CA LYS A 6 2.03 3.66 -8.76
C LYS A 6 1.42 4.70 -7.82
N LEU A 7 1.35 4.36 -6.53
CA LEU A 7 1.00 5.31 -5.48
C LEU A 7 2.22 6.03 -4.93
N CYS A 8 1.98 7.28 -4.51
CA CYS A 8 2.97 8.17 -3.94
C CYS A 8 3.08 7.95 -2.42
N GLY A 9 4.27 7.61 -1.96
CA GLY A 9 4.65 7.58 -0.55
C GLY A 9 5.27 8.88 -0.04
N ASN A 10 5.87 8.81 1.14
CA ASN A 10 6.37 9.97 1.90
C ASN A 10 7.89 10.22 1.81
N HIS A 11 8.67 9.21 1.42
CA HIS A 11 10.13 9.31 1.35
C HIS A 11 10.63 10.23 0.22
N PRO A 12 10.13 10.14 -1.03
CA PRO A 12 10.64 10.91 -2.17
C PRO A 12 10.07 12.33 -2.25
N ARG A 13 9.90 12.97 -1.10
CA ARG A 13 9.29 14.30 -0.97
C ARG A 13 10.23 15.41 -1.45
N LEU A 14 9.64 16.45 -2.04
CA LEU A 14 10.37 17.66 -2.48
C LEU A 14 10.57 18.69 -1.35
N THR A 15 9.95 18.46 -0.18
CA THR A 15 9.98 19.38 0.96
C THR A 15 10.49 18.68 2.21
N LYS A 16 11.09 19.43 3.15
CA LYS A 16 11.65 18.87 4.39
C LYS A 16 10.64 18.00 5.17
N LYS A 17 9.41 18.49 5.34
CA LYS A 17 8.30 17.74 5.96
C LYS A 17 7.28 17.26 4.91
N PRO A 18 6.59 16.12 5.12
CA PRO A 18 5.48 15.71 4.27
C PRO A 18 4.37 16.75 4.25
N ARG A 19 3.76 16.94 3.07
CA ARG A 19 2.59 17.83 2.88
C ARG A 19 1.32 17.01 2.77
N ASN A 20 0.23 17.53 3.35
CA ASN A 20 -1.10 16.94 3.15
C ASN A 20 -1.70 17.36 1.80
N LYS A 21 -1.68 18.67 1.49
CA LYS A 21 -2.15 19.20 0.20
C LYS A 21 -1.11 18.96 -0.88
N GLY A 22 -1.53 18.34 -1.98
CA GLY A 22 -0.65 18.07 -3.13
C GLY A 22 0.44 17.03 -2.83
N LYS A 23 0.16 16.05 -1.96
CA LYS A 23 1.13 15.02 -1.55
C LYS A 23 1.69 14.20 -2.72
N TRP A 24 0.93 14.07 -3.80
CA TRP A 24 1.37 13.45 -5.06
C TRP A 24 2.54 14.20 -5.71
N ASN A 25 2.84 15.44 -5.32
CA ASN A 25 3.99 16.18 -5.82
C ASN A 25 5.30 15.67 -5.16
N ASN A 26 5.75 14.50 -5.60
CA ASN A 26 6.92 13.80 -5.11
C ASN A 26 7.69 13.12 -6.28
N PHE A 27 8.90 12.62 -6.04
CA PHE A 27 9.67 11.93 -7.09
C PHE A 27 9.07 10.57 -7.51
N GLU A 28 8.21 9.97 -6.69
CA GLU A 28 7.50 8.74 -7.09
C GLU A 28 6.44 8.98 -8.17
N TYR A 29 5.84 10.16 -8.21
CA TYR A 29 4.95 10.55 -9.28
C TYR A 29 5.69 10.66 -10.61
N ILE A 30 6.90 11.25 -10.59
CA ILE A 30 7.78 11.31 -11.76
C ILE A 30 8.22 9.90 -12.15
N LEU A 31 8.64 9.06 -11.18
CA LEU A 31 8.99 7.67 -11.41
C LEU A 31 7.84 6.89 -12.07
N GLY A 32 6.60 7.10 -11.64
CA GLY A 32 5.43 6.48 -12.26
C GLY A 32 5.30 6.81 -13.74
N HIS A 33 5.61 8.05 -14.14
CA HIS A 33 5.60 8.45 -15.55
C HIS A 33 6.78 7.90 -16.34
N PHE A 34 7.96 7.75 -15.73
CA PHE A 34 9.07 7.02 -16.36
C PHE A 34 8.68 5.56 -16.61
N ILE A 35 8.09 4.88 -15.62
CA ILE A 35 7.60 3.50 -15.77
C ILE A 35 6.56 3.44 -16.89
N LYS A 36 5.62 4.39 -16.92
CA LYS A 36 4.61 4.47 -18.00
C LYS A 36 5.23 4.62 -19.39
N ALA A 37 6.25 5.46 -19.53
CA ALA A 37 6.94 5.64 -20.81
C ALA A 37 7.71 4.38 -21.23
N LEU A 38 8.35 3.68 -20.27
CA LEU A 38 9.11 2.45 -20.52
C LEU A 38 8.22 1.23 -20.78
N ALA A 39 7.03 1.18 -20.17
CA ALA A 39 6.09 0.07 -20.35
C ALA A 39 5.59 -0.02 -21.80
N GLY A 40 5.47 1.12 -22.49
CA GLY A 40 4.83 1.21 -23.80
C GLY A 40 3.43 0.58 -23.75
N ASP A 41 3.20 -0.40 -24.62
CA ASP A 41 1.94 -1.15 -24.68
C ASP A 41 1.98 -2.50 -23.93
N SER A 42 3.07 -2.80 -23.21
CA SER A 42 3.25 -4.11 -22.54
C SER A 42 2.28 -4.32 -21.38
N TYR A 43 1.97 -3.25 -20.63
CA TYR A 43 1.00 -3.25 -19.53
C TYR A 43 0.53 -1.82 -19.24
N LYS A 44 -0.66 -1.71 -18.64
CA LYS A 44 -1.28 -0.41 -18.35
C LYS A 44 -0.70 0.18 -17.08
N VAL A 45 -0.18 1.39 -17.16
CA VAL A 45 0.37 2.11 -15.99
C VAL A 45 -0.55 3.24 -15.54
N ILE A 46 -0.96 3.18 -14.27
CA ILE A 46 -1.85 4.13 -13.62
C ILE A 46 -1.06 4.87 -12.54
N VAL A 47 -0.97 6.20 -12.66
CA VAL A 47 -0.23 7.07 -11.74
C VAL A 47 -1.20 8.11 -11.16
N PRO A 48 -2.07 7.72 -10.21
CA PRO A 48 -3.13 8.59 -9.73
C PRO A 48 -2.59 9.68 -8.80
N LYS A 49 -3.18 10.87 -8.86
CA LYS A 49 -2.94 11.95 -7.89
C LYS A 49 -3.78 11.76 -6.61
N ALA A 50 -3.85 10.53 -6.11
CA ALA A 50 -4.75 10.12 -5.04
C ALA A 50 -3.99 9.69 -3.78
N LEU A 51 -4.58 9.96 -2.61
CA LEU A 51 -4.09 9.47 -1.31
C LEU A 51 -4.60 8.06 -0.98
N LEU A 52 -5.81 7.78 -1.46
CA LEU A 52 -6.49 6.50 -1.46
C LEU A 52 -6.96 6.29 -2.89
N TYR A 53 -6.53 5.20 -3.52
CA TYR A 53 -6.98 4.80 -4.84
C TYR A 53 -7.81 3.54 -4.70
N THR A 54 -9.03 3.55 -5.24
CA THR A 54 -9.88 2.37 -5.25
C THR A 54 -9.69 1.59 -6.54
N HIS A 55 -9.66 0.27 -6.42
CA HIS A 55 -9.55 -0.64 -7.56
C HIS A 55 -10.45 -1.84 -7.34
N THR A 56 -11.01 -2.39 -8.41
CA THR A 56 -11.95 -3.49 -8.33
C THR A 56 -11.33 -4.71 -8.98
N VAL A 57 -11.26 -5.81 -8.23
CA VAL A 57 -10.78 -7.10 -8.71
C VAL A 57 -11.94 -8.08 -8.57
N PHE A 58 -12.49 -8.52 -9.70
CA PHE A 58 -13.77 -9.23 -9.76
C PHE A 58 -14.88 -8.48 -9.00
N ASN A 59 -15.43 -9.09 -7.95
CA ASN A 59 -16.48 -8.51 -7.12
C ASN A 59 -15.95 -7.86 -5.83
N SER A 60 -14.62 -7.76 -5.69
CA SER A 60 -13.98 -7.21 -4.50
C SER A 60 -13.52 -5.77 -4.74
N GLN A 61 -13.89 -4.87 -3.83
CA GLN A 61 -13.46 -3.48 -3.82
C GLN A 61 -12.24 -3.31 -2.93
N LEU A 62 -11.12 -2.95 -3.55
CA LEU A 62 -9.83 -2.72 -2.89
C LEU A 62 -9.62 -1.22 -2.72
N GLY A 63 -9.09 -0.82 -1.57
CA GLY A 63 -8.54 0.52 -1.34
C GLY A 63 -7.04 0.43 -1.14
N LEU A 64 -6.29 1.17 -1.95
CA LEU A 64 -4.83 1.20 -1.96
C LEU A 64 -4.34 2.54 -1.40
N LEU A 65 -3.47 2.51 -0.39
CA LEU A 65 -2.84 3.73 0.15
C LEU A 65 -1.44 3.42 0.72
N HIS A 66 -0.58 4.44 0.84
CA HIS A 66 0.81 4.20 1.30
C HIS A 66 0.92 3.76 2.77
N GLY A 67 0.28 4.49 3.70
CA GLY A 67 0.21 4.14 5.12
C GLY A 67 0.81 5.18 6.07
N ASP A 68 1.57 6.14 5.55
CA ASP A 68 2.27 7.20 6.30
C ASP A 68 1.36 8.23 6.99
N GLY A 69 0.05 8.14 6.78
CA GLY A 69 -0.93 8.87 7.56
C GLY A 69 -1.13 8.30 8.98
N SER A 70 -0.55 7.14 9.27
CA SER A 70 -0.53 6.50 10.58
C SER A 70 0.91 6.43 11.07
N LYS A 71 1.20 7.04 12.22
CA LYS A 71 2.55 7.03 12.79
C LYS A 71 2.93 5.60 13.18
N ALA A 72 4.10 5.14 12.73
CA ALA A 72 4.69 3.88 13.18
C ALA A 72 4.87 3.87 14.71
N GLY A 73 4.76 2.67 15.29
CA GLY A 73 4.77 2.45 16.74
C GLY A 73 3.76 1.37 17.15
N GLY A 74 3.94 0.75 18.32
CA GLY A 74 3.13 -0.40 18.75
C GLY A 74 3.84 -1.73 18.55
N PHE A 75 3.08 -2.84 18.59
CA PHE A 75 3.63 -4.19 18.46
C PHE A 75 4.22 -4.41 17.06
N ALA A 76 5.46 -4.90 17.01
CA ALA A 76 6.22 -5.08 15.76
C ALA A 76 6.35 -3.80 14.90
N GLY A 77 6.26 -2.61 15.51
CA GLY A 77 6.29 -1.33 14.80
C GLY A 77 4.96 -0.93 14.12
N ILE A 78 3.90 -1.75 14.27
CA ILE A 78 2.60 -1.54 13.65
C ILE A 78 1.58 -0.97 14.65
N PRO A 79 0.94 0.18 14.35
CA PRO A 79 -0.03 0.80 15.23
C PRO A 79 -1.44 0.22 15.00
N PHE A 80 -1.65 -1.08 15.27
CA PHE A 80 -2.88 -1.80 14.89
C PHE A 80 -4.18 -1.08 15.27
N TYR A 81 -4.29 -0.57 16.51
CA TYR A 81 -5.46 0.19 16.94
C TYR A 81 -5.67 1.48 16.12
N GLY A 82 -4.58 2.20 15.82
CA GLY A 82 -4.61 3.39 14.99
C GLY A 82 -4.99 3.09 13.54
N LEU A 83 -4.56 1.93 13.02
CA LEU A 83 -4.92 1.46 11.68
C LEU A 83 -6.40 1.08 11.59
N LYS A 84 -6.93 0.36 12.58
CA LYS A 84 -8.37 0.04 12.63
C LYS A 84 -9.23 1.30 12.63
N ARG A 85 -8.91 2.26 13.51
CA ARG A 85 -9.62 3.56 13.54
C ARG A 85 -9.54 4.30 12.19
N ARG A 86 -8.39 4.24 11.52
CA ARG A 86 -8.22 4.85 10.19
C ARG A 86 -9.06 4.15 9.12
N GLN A 87 -9.10 2.82 9.14
CA GLN A 87 -9.93 2.01 8.26
C GLN A 87 -11.41 2.37 8.43
N ASP A 88 -11.90 2.46 9.67
CA ASP A 88 -13.29 2.84 9.96
C ASP A 88 -13.61 4.25 9.44
N GLY A 89 -12.68 5.19 9.64
CA GLY A 89 -12.81 6.55 9.10
C GLY A 89 -12.85 6.60 7.57
N ILE A 90 -12.08 5.74 6.90
CA ILE A 90 -12.11 5.62 5.44
C ILE A 90 -13.45 5.05 4.97
N GLN A 91 -13.96 3.99 5.61
CA GLN A 91 -15.26 3.40 5.28
C GLN A 91 -16.41 4.42 5.44
N ALA A 92 -16.39 5.16 6.55
CA ALA A 92 -17.38 6.21 6.81
C ALA A 92 -17.30 7.34 5.78
N LEU A 93 -16.09 7.76 5.41
CA LEU A 93 -15.87 8.79 4.39
C LEU A 93 -16.33 8.33 3.00
N LEU A 94 -16.00 7.12 2.59
CA LEU A 94 -16.45 6.59 1.30
C LEU A 94 -17.98 6.53 1.24
N SER A 95 -18.61 6.01 2.31
CA SER A 95 -20.07 5.94 2.42
C SER A 95 -20.72 7.33 2.36
N SER A 96 -20.16 8.34 3.06
CA SER A 96 -20.73 9.69 3.05
C SER A 96 -20.59 10.39 1.69
N LEU A 97 -19.61 9.98 0.88
CA LEU A 97 -19.40 10.44 -0.49
C LEU A 97 -20.16 9.60 -1.53
N GLY A 98 -20.99 8.63 -1.12
CA GLY A 98 -21.73 7.75 -2.02
C GLY A 98 -20.86 6.74 -2.78
N ASN A 99 -19.62 6.50 -2.32
CA ASN A 99 -18.74 5.50 -2.92
C ASN A 99 -18.99 4.12 -2.30
N PRO A 100 -18.72 3.03 -3.03
CA PRO A 100 -18.75 1.69 -2.48
C PRO A 100 -17.82 1.54 -1.27
N ARG A 101 -18.23 0.70 -0.32
CA ARG A 101 -17.37 0.25 0.77
C ARG A 101 -16.25 -0.63 0.25
N LEU A 102 -15.16 -0.69 0.99
CA LEU A 102 -14.01 -1.54 0.64
C LEU A 102 -14.17 -2.91 1.30
N ASP A 103 -13.85 -3.97 0.59
CA ASP A 103 -13.64 -5.30 1.17
C ASP A 103 -12.21 -5.43 1.70
N TYR A 104 -11.24 -4.77 1.06
CA TYR A 104 -9.83 -4.86 1.43
C TYR A 104 -9.17 -3.48 1.43
N LEU A 105 -8.50 -3.13 2.53
CA LEU A 105 -7.65 -1.96 2.64
C LEU A 105 -6.18 -2.41 2.63
N ILE A 106 -5.47 -2.07 1.56
CA ILE A 106 -4.09 -2.52 1.32
C ILE A 106 -3.15 -1.33 1.48
N MET A 107 -2.08 -1.51 2.26
CA MET A 107 -1.05 -0.50 2.46
C MET A 107 0.36 -1.06 2.61
N GLY A 108 1.35 -0.17 2.61
CA GLY A 108 2.75 -0.52 2.88
C GLY A 108 3.25 0.26 4.10
N HIS A 109 4.33 1.03 3.91
CA HIS A 109 4.94 1.93 4.90
C HIS A 109 5.63 1.27 6.11
N PHE A 110 5.03 0.24 6.72
CA PHE A 110 5.53 -0.35 7.96
C PHE A 110 6.64 -1.41 7.77
N HIS A 111 6.89 -1.85 6.53
CA HIS A 111 7.92 -2.84 6.20
C HIS A 111 7.76 -4.16 6.99
N VAL A 112 6.51 -4.55 7.24
CA VAL A 112 6.14 -5.79 7.92
C VAL A 112 4.96 -6.37 7.16
N ASP A 113 5.00 -7.69 6.94
CA ASP A 113 3.86 -8.42 6.41
C ASP A 113 2.82 -8.60 7.51
N ALA A 114 1.58 -8.13 7.28
CA ALA A 114 0.50 -8.32 8.23
C ALA A 114 -0.85 -8.47 7.53
N PHE A 115 -1.71 -9.26 8.15
CA PHE A 115 -3.10 -9.44 7.75
C PHE A 115 -3.97 -9.33 9.00
N LEU A 116 -4.94 -8.43 8.96
CA LEU A 116 -5.90 -8.21 10.04
C LEU A 116 -7.29 -8.34 9.48
N GLN A 117 -7.98 -9.39 9.90
CA GLN A 117 -9.37 -9.58 9.55
C GLN A 117 -10.23 -8.50 10.22
N GLY A 118 -11.08 -7.84 9.44
CA GLY A 118 -12.10 -6.94 9.96
C GLY A 118 -13.50 -7.51 9.81
N ALA A 119 -14.48 -6.82 10.38
CA ALA A 119 -15.88 -7.24 10.27
C ALA A 119 -16.46 -7.00 8.86
N ASP A 120 -16.03 -5.91 8.22
CA ASP A 120 -16.53 -5.40 6.95
C ASP A 120 -15.43 -5.20 5.91
N CYS A 121 -14.18 -5.13 6.37
CA CYS A 121 -13.04 -4.83 5.54
C CYS A 121 -11.78 -5.43 6.18
N ASP A 122 -10.98 -6.16 5.40
CA ASP A 122 -9.71 -6.68 5.86
C ASP A 122 -8.59 -5.67 5.62
N LEU A 123 -7.66 -5.59 6.56
CA LEU A 123 -6.48 -4.76 6.46
C LEU A 123 -5.27 -5.61 6.10
N ILE A 124 -4.62 -5.28 4.99
CA ILE A 124 -3.45 -6.00 4.47
C ILE A 124 -2.27 -5.03 4.40
N ILE A 125 -1.14 -5.42 4.99
CA ILE A 125 0.10 -4.65 4.95
C ILE A 125 1.14 -5.43 4.15
N ASN A 126 1.55 -4.86 3.02
CA ASN A 126 2.58 -5.38 2.15
C ASN A 126 3.98 -5.16 2.78
N PRO A 127 4.86 -6.18 2.80
CA PRO A 127 6.24 -6.02 3.25
C PRO A 127 7.08 -5.15 2.30
N SER A 128 8.35 -4.97 2.65
CA SER A 128 9.27 -4.07 1.96
C SER A 128 9.88 -4.71 0.72
N LEU A 129 9.80 -3.99 -0.42
CA LEU A 129 10.52 -4.30 -1.66
C LEU A 129 12.05 -4.21 -1.48
N LYS A 130 12.54 -3.29 -0.66
CA LYS A 130 13.98 -3.06 -0.48
C LYS A 130 14.63 -3.93 0.60
N GLY A 131 13.82 -4.58 1.45
CA GLY A 131 14.32 -5.25 2.64
C GLY A 131 14.86 -4.29 3.72
N GLY A 132 15.80 -4.79 4.52
CA GLY A 132 16.54 -4.05 5.54
C GLY A 132 17.65 -3.18 4.96
N ASP A 133 17.96 -2.08 5.63
CA ASP A 133 19.05 -1.17 5.29
C ASP A 133 19.80 -0.73 6.56
N GLU A 134 20.86 0.05 6.42
CA GLU A 134 21.65 0.55 7.55
C GLU A 134 20.77 1.32 8.54
N TYR A 135 19.78 2.04 8.03
CA TYR A 135 18.82 2.73 8.88
C TYR A 135 17.97 1.75 9.72
N SER A 136 17.47 0.66 9.14
CA SER A 136 16.69 -0.34 9.88
C SER A 136 17.53 -1.11 10.89
N ILE A 137 18.77 -1.42 10.54
CA ILE A 137 19.72 -2.10 11.44
C ILE A 137 20.07 -1.19 12.62
N VAL A 138 20.43 0.07 12.38
CA VAL A 138 20.85 0.99 13.44
C VAL A 138 19.69 1.40 14.35
N ASN A 139 18.49 1.63 13.80
CA ASN A 139 17.39 2.21 14.59
C ASN A 139 16.42 1.17 15.17
N TYR A 140 16.40 -0.05 14.62
CA TYR A 140 15.43 -1.08 15.01
C TYR A 140 16.03 -2.48 15.20
N SER A 141 17.34 -2.65 14.97
CA SER A 141 18.00 -3.97 14.99
C SER A 141 17.28 -4.99 14.09
N ASP A 142 16.77 -4.52 12.96
CA ASP A 142 15.91 -5.27 12.07
C ASP A 142 16.49 -5.31 10.65
N SER A 143 16.61 -6.50 10.10
CA SER A 143 17.02 -6.76 8.73
C SER A 143 16.13 -7.84 8.16
N LYS A 144 15.14 -7.43 7.36
CA LYS A 144 14.23 -8.34 6.67
C LYS A 144 14.64 -8.48 5.22
N GLU A 145 14.55 -9.69 4.68
CA GLU A 145 14.72 -9.92 3.26
C GLU A 145 13.65 -9.17 2.42
N PRO A 146 14.01 -8.67 1.22
CA PRO A 146 13.06 -8.17 0.24
C PRO A 146 11.90 -9.14 -0.04
N ARG A 147 10.67 -8.69 0.21
CA ARG A 147 9.45 -9.50 0.03
C ARG A 147 8.29 -8.65 -0.49
N GLN A 148 7.37 -9.29 -1.21
CA GLN A 148 6.08 -8.70 -1.62
C GLN A 148 4.94 -9.68 -1.36
N THR A 149 3.73 -9.17 -1.17
CA THR A 149 2.52 -9.98 -1.01
C THR A 149 1.85 -10.23 -2.36
N LEU A 150 1.52 -11.50 -2.63
CA LEU A 150 0.63 -11.92 -3.70
C LEU A 150 -0.75 -12.21 -3.11
N LEU A 151 -1.79 -11.66 -3.75
CA LEU A 151 -3.18 -11.88 -3.37
C LEU A 151 -3.91 -12.55 -4.53
N SER A 152 -4.56 -13.67 -4.28
CA SER A 152 -5.36 -14.39 -5.27
C SER A 152 -6.84 -14.23 -4.95
N PHE A 153 -7.61 -13.74 -5.92
CA PHE A 153 -9.04 -13.50 -5.78
C PHE A 153 -9.84 -14.49 -6.62
N HIS A 154 -10.88 -15.06 -6.03
CA HIS A 154 -11.88 -15.85 -6.72
C HIS A 154 -13.14 -14.99 -6.94
N PRO A 155 -13.77 -15.01 -8.13
CA PRO A 155 -14.92 -14.15 -8.44
C PRO A 155 -16.09 -14.25 -7.45
N ALA A 156 -16.36 -15.45 -6.92
CA ALA A 156 -17.47 -15.69 -5.99
C ALA A 156 -17.06 -15.76 -4.51
N HIS A 157 -15.76 -15.86 -4.21
CA HIS A 157 -15.28 -16.12 -2.83
C HIS A 157 -14.33 -15.04 -2.31
N GLY A 158 -14.06 -13.99 -3.09
CA GLY A 158 -13.15 -12.92 -2.70
C GLY A 158 -11.70 -13.42 -2.60
N LEU A 159 -10.94 -12.90 -1.64
CA LEU A 159 -9.56 -13.32 -1.39
C LEU A 159 -9.50 -14.78 -0.92
N THR A 160 -8.88 -15.66 -1.71
CA THR A 160 -8.73 -17.10 -1.39
C THR A 160 -7.33 -17.49 -0.99
N ASP A 161 -6.33 -16.70 -1.37
CA ASP A 161 -4.94 -16.94 -0.98
C ASP A 161 -4.19 -15.62 -0.76
N LYS A 162 -3.36 -15.61 0.28
CA LYS A 162 -2.36 -14.58 0.53
C LYS A 162 -1.01 -15.28 0.69
N SER A 163 -0.18 -15.14 -0.32
CA SER A 163 1.17 -15.69 -0.35
C SER A 163 2.21 -14.58 -0.26
N THR A 164 3.39 -14.91 0.27
CA THR A 164 4.52 -13.98 0.33
C THR A 164 5.58 -14.41 -0.67
N ILE A 165 5.86 -13.54 -1.63
CA ILE A 165 6.91 -13.70 -2.63
C ILE A 165 8.22 -13.20 -2.02
N SER A 166 9.19 -14.10 -1.87
CA SER A 166 10.58 -13.70 -1.64
C SER A 166 11.15 -13.14 -2.94
N LEU A 167 11.72 -11.95 -2.89
CA LEU A 167 12.34 -11.32 -4.06
C LEU A 167 13.83 -11.66 -4.17
N GLY A 168 14.38 -12.38 -3.19
CA GLY A 168 15.81 -12.63 -3.05
C GLY A 168 16.61 -11.37 -2.71
N HIS A 169 17.93 -11.49 -2.71
CA HIS A 169 18.80 -10.33 -2.67
C HIS A 169 18.69 -9.60 -4.01
N ILE A 170 17.96 -8.49 -4.04
CA ILE A 170 18.09 -7.52 -5.13
C ILE A 170 19.39 -6.77 -4.87
N THR A 171 20.51 -7.37 -5.27
CA THR A 171 21.84 -6.75 -5.27
C THR A 171 21.91 -5.58 -6.24
#